data_AF-A0A3D0SV22-F1
#
_entry.id   AF-A0A3D0SV22-F1
#
_cell.length_a   1.000
_cell.length_b   1.000
_cell.length_c   1.000
_cell.angle_alpha   90.00
_cell.angle_beta   90.00
_cell.angle_gamma   90.00
#
_symmetry.space_group_name_H-M   'P 1'
#
loop_
_entity.id
_entity.type
_entity.pdbx_description
1 polymer ?
#
loop_
_entity_poly.entity_id
_entity_poly.type
_entity_poly.pdbx_seq_one_letter_code
_entity_poly.pdbx_strand_id
1 'polypeptide(L)' 'MSLSTHEINKLMQLIGLTKDDEIDCEQCLSLVAEFAERELAGKSIPDGLKAVAHHLTLCAECHEEYQALQRVLKDLKE' A
#
# COMPACT_ATOMS: atom_id res chain seq x y z
N MET A 1 -12.69 -13.23 -25.82
CA MET A 1 -13.26 -12.09 -25.07
C MET A 1 -12.44 -10.86 -25.42
N SER A 2 -13.08 -9.72 -25.68
CA SER A 2 -12.40 -8.44 -25.95
C SER A 2 -12.60 -7.52 -24.74
N LEU A 3 -11.53 -6.91 -24.26
CA LEU A 3 -11.59 -5.90 -23.20
C LEU A 3 -12.31 -4.64 -23.72
N SER A 4 -13.11 -4.02 -22.87
CA SER A 4 -13.68 -2.70 -23.10
C SER A 4 -12.61 -1.61 -23.05
N THR A 5 -12.90 -0.45 -23.64
CA THR A 5 -12.03 0.73 -23.57
C THR A 5 -11.75 1.15 -22.12
N HIS A 6 -12.72 0.99 -21.22
CA HIS A 6 -12.55 1.29 -19.81
C HIS A 6 -11.51 0.37 -19.15
N GLU A 7 -11.62 -0.94 -19.38
CA GLU A 7 -10.67 -1.94 -18.86
C GLU A 7 -9.27 -1.73 -19.43
N ILE A 8 -9.17 -1.38 -20.73
CA ILE A 8 -7.88 -1.04 -21.36
C ILE A 8 -7.26 0.19 -20.70
N ASN A 9 -8.02 1.26 -20.49
CA ASN A 9 -7.52 2.46 -19.82
C ASN A 9 -7.08 2.18 -18.38
N LYS A 10 -7.85 1.35 -17.65
CA LYS A 10 -7.50 0.94 -16.29
C LYS A 10 -6.20 0.14 -16.28
N LEU A 11 -6.03 -0.79 -17.21
CA LEU A 11 -4.80 -1.57 -17.35
C LEU A 11 -3.60 -0.68 -17.68
N MET A 12 -3.75 0.26 -18.63
CA MET A 12 -2.69 1.22 -18.97
C MET A 12 -2.30 2.10 -17.77
N GLN A 13 -3.27 2.50 -16.94
CA GLN A 13 -2.98 3.22 -15.69
C GLN A 13 -2.19 2.37 -14.71
N LEU A 14 -2.57 1.11 -14.50
CA LEU A 14 -1.87 0.20 -13.60
C LEU A 14 -0.43 -0.06 -14.06
N ILE A 15 -0.22 -0.27 -15.37
CA ILE A 15 1.13 -0.40 -15.95
C ILE A 15 1.93 0.88 -15.74
N GLY A 16 1.32 2.07 -15.88
CA GLY A 16 2.01 3.33 -15.65
C GLY A 16 2.39 3.60 -14.19
N LEU A 17 1.88 2.82 -13.24
CA LEU A 17 2.21 2.94 -11.82
C LEU A 17 3.40 2.06 -11.43
N THR A 18 3.82 1.10 -12.26
CA THR A 18 4.93 0.20 -11.92
C THR A 18 6.27 0.93 -11.83
N LYS A 19 7.18 0.42 -11.01
CA LYS A 19 8.54 0.96 -10.84
C LYS A 19 9.61 -0.12 -11.05
N ASP A 20 10.85 0.32 -11.28
CA ASP A 20 11.99 -0.59 -11.39
C ASP A 20 12.26 -1.31 -10.05
N ASP A 21 12.11 -0.58 -8.95
CA ASP A 21 12.26 -1.10 -7.59
C ASP A 21 10.88 -1.18 -6.91
N GLU A 22 10.35 -2.39 -6.81
CA GLU A 22 9.08 -2.70 -6.17
C GLU A 22 9.27 -3.70 -5.03
N ILE A 23 8.30 -3.69 -4.11
CA ILE A 23 8.19 -4.71 -3.05
C ILE A 23 6.99 -5.61 -3.33
N ASP A 24 7.14 -6.89 -3.04
CA ASP A 24 6.03 -7.84 -3.05
C ASP A 24 5.16 -7.72 -1.78
N CYS A 25 4.11 -8.55 -1.71
CA CYS A 25 3.19 -8.56 -0.57
C CYS A 25 3.90 -8.96 0.73
N GLU A 26 4.84 -9.93 0.70
CA GLU A 26 5.52 -10.41 1.91
C GLU A 26 6.44 -9.33 2.50
N GLN A 27 7.18 -8.64 1.63
CA GLN A 27 8.00 -7.48 1.98
C GLN A 27 7.13 -6.32 2.49
N CYS A 28 5.98 -6.07 1.88
CA CYS A 28 5.02 -5.06 2.35
C CYS A 28 4.55 -5.37 3.78
N LEU A 29 4.09 -6.59 4.04
CA LEU A 29 3.59 -7.01 5.35
C LEU A 29 4.69 -7.02 6.43
N SER A 30 5.93 -7.28 6.05
CA SER A 30 7.07 -7.19 6.97
C SER A 30 7.36 -5.76 7.44
N LEU A 31 6.95 -4.75 6.67
CA LEU A 31 7.23 -3.33 6.93
C LEU A 31 5.96 -2.53 7.33
N VAL A 32 4.77 -3.08 7.12
CA VAL A 32 3.48 -2.36 7.27
C VAL A 32 3.24 -1.90 8.70
N ALA A 33 3.75 -2.62 9.70
CA ALA A 33 3.63 -2.26 11.11
C ALA A 33 4.37 -0.94 11.42
N GLU A 34 5.65 -0.84 11.04
CA GLU A 34 6.42 0.39 11.24
C GLU A 34 5.80 1.57 10.49
N PHE A 35 5.35 1.31 9.25
CA PHE A 35 4.66 2.32 8.45
C PHE A 35 3.39 2.85 9.14
N ALA A 36 2.53 1.95 9.62
CA ALA A 36 1.27 2.31 10.29
C ALA A 36 1.49 3.09 11.59
N GLU A 37 2.48 2.70 12.40
CA GLU A 37 2.82 3.42 13.64
C GLU A 37 3.34 4.83 13.38
N ARG A 38 4.18 5.01 12.35
CA ARG A 38 4.70 6.32 11.96
C ARG A 38 3.60 7.23 11.45
N GLU A 39 2.72 6.72 10.59
CA GLU A 39 1.54 7.44 10.11
C GLU A 39 0.64 7.87 11.29
N LEU A 40 0.35 6.96 12.22
CA LEU A 40 -0.46 7.25 13.41
C LEU A 40 0.19 8.28 14.34
N ALA A 41 1.51 8.29 14.41
CA ALA A 41 2.29 9.24 15.19
C ALA A 41 2.51 10.58 14.47
N GLY A 42 2.08 10.73 13.21
CA GLY A 42 2.34 11.93 12.40
C GLY A 42 3.83 12.15 12.10
N LYS A 43 4.63 11.08 12.11
CA LYS A 43 6.07 11.12 11.85
C LYS A 43 6.35 11.06 10.34
N SER A 44 7.49 11.61 9.94
CA SER A 44 7.98 11.47 8.56
C SER A 44 8.19 10.01 8.17
N ILE A 45 7.77 9.67 6.95
CA ILE A 45 7.98 8.35 6.35
C ILE A 45 9.34 8.32 5.64
N PRO A 46 10.29 7.48 6.09
CA PRO A 46 11.60 7.33 5.46
C PRO A 46 11.47 6.71 4.06
N ASP A 47 12.48 6.91 3.22
CA ASP A 47 12.47 6.43 1.83
C ASP A 47 12.20 4.92 1.71
N GLY A 48 12.75 4.11 2.63
CA GLY A 48 12.51 2.66 2.66
C GLY A 48 11.05 2.25 2.89
N LEU A 49 10.22 3.12 3.48
CA LEU A 49 8.80 2.86 3.70
C LEU A 49 7.90 3.48 2.63
N LYS A 50 8.44 4.31 1.72
CA LYS A 50 7.67 4.84 0.58
C LYS A 50 7.20 3.73 -0.38
N ALA A 51 7.96 2.63 -0.46
CA ALA A 51 7.57 1.46 -1.23
C ALA A 51 6.30 0.78 -0.67
N VAL A 52 6.14 0.76 0.66
CA VAL A 52 4.91 0.29 1.32
C VAL A 52 3.72 1.15 0.93
N ALA A 53 3.83 2.47 1.06
CA ALA A 53 2.77 3.39 0.68
C ALA A 53 2.35 3.20 -0.79
N HIS A 54 3.31 2.97 -1.68
CA HIS A 54 3.04 2.69 -3.09
C HIS A 54 2.36 1.34 -3.30
N HIS A 55 2.85 0.27 -2.68
CA HIS A 55 2.26 -1.06 -2.80
C HIS A 55 0.80 -1.06 -2.33
N LEU A 56 0.49 -0.35 -1.23
CA LEU A 56 -0.87 -0.21 -0.70
C LEU A 56 -1.83 0.53 -1.65
N THR A 57 -1.35 1.27 -2.66
CA THR A 57 -2.24 1.86 -3.68
C THR A 57 -2.57 0.91 -4.82
N LEU A 58 -1.80 -0.18 -4.97
CA LEU A 58 -1.92 -1.16 -6.05
C LEU A 58 -2.56 -2.46 -5.58
N CYS A 59 -2.20 -2.93 -4.39
CA CYS A 59 -2.65 -4.21 -3.84
C CYS A 59 -3.81 -4.01 -2.85
N ALA A 60 -5.01 -4.41 -3.27
CA ALA A 60 -6.21 -4.30 -2.45
C ALA A 60 -6.13 -5.13 -1.16
N GLU A 61 -5.53 -6.32 -1.22
CA GLU A 61 -5.39 -7.22 -0.06
C GLU A 61 -4.49 -6.60 1.01
N CYS A 62 -3.28 -6.15 0.64
CA CYS A 62 -2.38 -5.48 1.58
C CYS A 62 -2.98 -4.18 2.14
N HIS A 63 -3.76 -3.46 1.33
CA HIS A 63 -4.47 -2.27 1.80
C HIS A 63 -5.54 -2.60 2.86
N GLU A 64 -6.29 -3.69 2.68
CA GLU A 64 -7.26 -4.15 3.68
C GLU A 64 -6.57 -4.52 5.00
N GLU A 65 -5.47 -5.26 4.94
CA GLU A 65 -4.69 -5.64 6.13
C GLU A 65 -4.13 -4.41 6.86
N TYR A 66 -3.60 -3.45 6.12
CA TYR A 66 -3.16 -2.16 6.67
C TYR A 66 -4.29 -1.40 7.38
N GLN A 67 -5.48 -1.35 6.78
CA GLN A 67 -6.64 -0.69 7.39
C GLN A 67 -7.09 -1.40 8.67
N ALA A 68 -7.05 -2.74 8.69
CA ALA A 68 -7.35 -3.52 9.89
C ALA A 68 -6.35 -3.20 11.01
N LEU A 69 -5.06 -3.18 10.69
CA LEU A 69 -4.01 -2.80 11.63
C LEU A 69 -4.20 -1.38 12.17
N GLN A 70 -4.48 -0.39 11.30
CA GLN A 70 -4.72 0.99 11.73
C GLN A 70 -5.88 1.13 12.71
N ARG A 71 -6.96 0.35 12.55
CA ARG A 71 -8.10 0.37 13.48
C ARG A 71 -7.65 -0.08 14.87
N VAL A 72 -6.99 -1.23 14.95
CA VAL A 72 -6.48 -1.77 16.23
C VAL A 72 -5.48 -0.81 16.89
N LEU A 73 -4.56 -0.22 16.13
CA LEU A 73 -3.58 0.73 16.69
C LEU A 73 -4.23 2.02 17.22
N LYS A 74 -5.33 2.47 16.62
CA LYS A 74 -6.10 3.62 17.13
C LYS A 74 -6.80 3.26 18.43
N ASP A 75 -7.45 2.10 18.47
CA ASP A 75 -8.16 1.61 19.66
C ASP A 75 -7.22 1.41 20.86
N LEU A 76 -5.95 1.04 20.62
CA LEU A 76 -4.93 0.90 21.68
C LEU A 76 -4.38 2.23 22.22
N LYS A 77 -4.62 3.35 21.53
CA LYS A 77 -4.11 4.68 21.92
C LYS A 77 -5.10 5.46 22.80
N GLU A 78 -6.36 5.02 22.84
CA GLU A 78 -7.43 5.55 23.70
C GLU A 78 -7.35 4.99 25.13
#